data_AF-A0A960WCM5-F1
#
_entry.id   AF-A0A960WCM5-F1
#
_cell.length_a   1.000
_cell.length_b   1.000
_cell.length_c   1.000
_cell.angle_alpha   90.00
_cell.angle_beta   90.00
_cell.angle_gamma   90.00
#
_symmetry.space_group_name_H-M   'P 1'
#
loop_
_entity.id
_entity.type
_entity.pdbx_description
1 polymer ?
#
loop_
_entity_poly.entity_id
_entity_poly.type
_entity_poly.pdbx_seq_one_letter_code
_entity_poly.pdbx_strand_id
1 'polypeptide(L)'
;MLPKSKKARLWTMGTLLVIAITLIFFIKNTTVKVILGGVIVALLVGLGFEAKDTDYDLGTAIQTGSLKKAKLKRNEEGNLINIVEFCSQDEIDYNCSDFKTQVEAMEVYNKCKDAGKNMDVYGLDRDKDGKVCESLPLGKSAG
;
A
#
# COMPACT_ATOMS: atom_id res chain seq x y z
N MET A 1 6.91 -4.88 -23.01
CA MET A 1 7.68 -5.27 -21.80
C MET A 1 7.57 -4.13 -20.79
N LEU A 2 6.85 -4.32 -19.69
CA LEU A 2 6.74 -3.30 -18.63
C LEU A 2 8.09 -3.21 -17.89
N PRO A 3 8.59 -2.00 -17.55
CA PRO A 3 9.86 -1.87 -16.88
C PRO A 3 9.81 -2.51 -15.48
N LYS A 4 10.86 -3.24 -15.12
CA LYS A 4 10.93 -4.03 -13.88
C LYS A 4 10.98 -3.18 -12.60
N SER A 5 11.41 -1.92 -12.69
CA SER A 5 11.56 -1.04 -11.53
C SER A 5 10.40 -0.08 -11.36
N LYS A 6 9.89 0.06 -10.12
CA LYS A 6 8.81 1.01 -9.76
C LYS A 6 9.10 2.43 -10.27
N LYS A 7 10.34 2.91 -10.08
CA LYS A 7 10.76 4.24 -10.53
C LYS A 7 10.63 4.40 -12.05
N ALA A 8 11.01 3.39 -12.82
CA ALA A 8 10.87 3.43 -14.28
C ALA A 8 9.38 3.37 -14.70
N ARG A 9 8.55 2.56 -14.04
CA ARG A 9 7.10 2.51 -14.29
C ARG A 9 6.46 3.88 -14.05
N LEU A 10 6.77 4.50 -12.91
CA LEU A 10 6.28 5.84 -12.57
C LEU A 10 6.71 6.89 -13.60
N TRP A 11 7.97 6.86 -14.03
CA TRP A 11 8.51 7.81 -14.99
C TRP A 11 7.87 7.64 -16.37
N THR A 12 7.63 6.39 -16.81
CA THR A 12 6.94 6.11 -18.07
C THR A 12 5.49 6.60 -18.05
N MET A 13 4.73 6.33 -16.98
CA MET A 13 3.35 6.80 -16.85
C MET A 13 3.29 8.33 -16.78
N GLY A 14 4.17 8.97 -16.00
CA GLY A 14 4.25 10.42 -15.92
C GLY A 14 4.54 11.08 -17.27
N THR A 15 5.48 10.53 -18.04
CA THR A 15 5.83 11.04 -19.37
C THR A 15 4.65 10.94 -20.34
N LEU A 16 3.97 9.79 -20.38
CA LEU A 16 2.78 9.60 -21.22
C LEU A 16 1.66 10.57 -20.85
N LEU A 17 1.48 10.85 -19.56
CA LEU A 17 0.44 11.73 -19.06
C LEU A 17 0.68 13.18 -19.48
N VAL A 18 1.93 13.66 -19.41
CA VAL A 18 2.31 14.99 -19.91
C VAL A 18 2.04 15.09 -21.41
N ILE A 19 2.43 14.08 -22.20
CA ILE A 19 2.17 14.05 -23.64
C ILE A 19 0.66 14.12 -23.92
N ALA A 20 -0.15 13.30 -23.26
CA ALA A 20 -1.60 13.29 -23.43
C ALA A 20 -2.25 14.65 -23.08
N ILE A 21 -1.80 15.30 -22.01
CA ILE A 21 -2.25 16.66 -21.63
C ILE A 21 -1.88 17.67 -22.70
N THR A 22 -0.63 17.64 -23.19
CA THR A 22 -0.21 18.58 -24.25
C THR A 22 -1.05 18.42 -25.52
N LEU A 23 -1.39 17.19 -25.91
CA LEU A 23 -2.20 16.91 -27.10
C LEU A 23 -3.63 17.50 -27.01
N ILE A 24 -4.23 17.58 -25.82
CA ILE A 24 -5.56 18.18 -25.64
C ILE A 24 -5.61 19.63 -26.13
N PHE A 25 -4.53 20.40 -25.95
CA PHE A 25 -4.47 21.80 -26.37
C PHE A 25 -4.44 21.94 -27.91
N PHE A 26 -3.90 20.95 -28.63
CA PHE A 26 -3.75 20.98 -30.09
C PHE A 26 -4.92 20.34 -30.85
N ILE A 27 -5.68 19.45 -30.21
CA ILE A 27 -6.88 18.86 -30.81
C ILE A 27 -7.95 19.96 -30.92
N LYS A 28 -8.70 20.02 -32.03
CA LYS A 28 -9.85 20.95 -32.18
C LYS A 28 -11.20 20.24 -32.06
N ASN A 29 -11.23 18.94 -32.30
CA ASN A 29 -12.45 18.14 -32.23
C ASN A 29 -12.87 17.89 -30.77
N THR A 30 -14.04 18.39 -30.39
CA THR A 30 -14.60 18.26 -29.03
C THR A 30 -14.79 16.81 -28.61
N THR A 31 -15.26 15.94 -29.50
CA THR A 31 -15.47 14.52 -29.17
C THR A 31 -14.14 13.83 -28.85
N VAL A 32 -13.10 14.10 -29.63
CA VAL A 32 -11.75 13.55 -29.39
C VAL A 32 -11.15 14.11 -28.10
N LYS A 33 -11.37 15.40 -27.79
CA LYS A 33 -10.96 15.98 -26.51
C LYS A 33 -11.61 15.31 -25.31
N VAL A 34 -12.92 15.03 -25.38
CA VAL A 34 -13.66 14.38 -24.28
C VAL A 34 -13.14 12.96 -24.07
N ILE A 35 -12.95 12.19 -25.14
CA ILE A 35 -12.39 10.83 -25.05
C ILE A 35 -10.97 10.88 -24.46
N LEU A 36 -10.11 11.76 -24.96
CA LEU A 36 -8.74 11.90 -24.47
C LEU A 36 -8.72 12.38 -23.01
N GLY A 37 -9.64 13.26 -22.61
CA GLY A 37 -9.84 13.65 -21.21
C GLY A 37 -10.19 12.45 -20.32
N GLY A 38 -11.09 11.57 -20.77
CA GLY A 38 -11.39 10.32 -20.06
C GLY A 38 -10.18 9.41 -19.91
N VAL A 39 -9.36 9.28 -20.96
CA VAL A 39 -8.11 8.51 -20.92
C VAL A 39 -7.11 9.12 -19.93
N ILE A 40 -6.97 10.44 -19.88
CA ILE A 40 -6.08 11.12 -18.92
C ILE A 40 -6.56 10.87 -17.49
N VAL A 41 -7.86 10.93 -17.22
CA VAL A 41 -8.41 10.61 -15.90
C VAL A 41 -8.07 9.17 -15.51
N ALA A 42 -8.24 8.21 -16.40
CA ALA A 42 -7.86 6.82 -16.15
C ALA A 42 -6.36 6.65 -15.89
N LEU A 43 -5.51 7.33 -16.67
CA LEU A 43 -4.05 7.33 -16.48
C LEU A 43 -3.63 7.98 -15.15
N LEU A 44 -4.29 9.07 -14.74
CA LEU A 44 -4.05 9.74 -13.45
C LEU A 44 -4.38 8.80 -12.29
N VAL A 45 -5.50 8.07 -12.36
CA VAL A 45 -5.87 7.08 -11.35
C VAL A 45 -4.82 5.97 -11.28
N GLY A 46 -4.42 5.41 -12.42
CA GLY A 46 -3.38 4.38 -12.48
C GLY A 46 -2.03 4.85 -11.92
N LEU A 47 -1.60 6.07 -12.28
CA LEU A 47 -0.39 6.69 -11.75
C LEU A 47 -0.49 6.88 -10.23
N GLY A 48 -1.65 7.29 -9.71
CA GLY A 48 -1.89 7.45 -8.28
C GLY A 48 -1.77 6.14 -7.50
N PHE A 49 -2.27 5.04 -8.05
CA PHE A 49 -2.13 3.70 -7.45
C PHE A 49 -0.69 3.21 -7.49
N GLU A 50 0.00 3.35 -8.62
CA GLU A 50 1.42 2.96 -8.74
C GLU A 50 2.33 3.80 -7.83
N ALA A 51 2.03 5.09 -7.61
CA ALA A 51 2.81 5.96 -6.73
C ALA A 51 2.73 5.53 -5.26
N LYS A 52 1.53 5.11 -4.82
CA LYS A 52 1.25 4.80 -3.41
C LYS A 52 1.50 3.35 -3.01
N ASP A 53 1.99 2.48 -3.91
CA ASP A 53 2.14 1.03 -3.68
C ASP A 53 0.91 0.41 -3.00
N THR A 54 -0.29 0.89 -3.35
CA THR A 54 -1.52 0.50 -2.68
C THR A 54 -2.35 -0.36 -3.61
N ASP A 55 -2.25 -1.67 -3.44
CA ASP A 55 -3.15 -2.62 -4.07
C ASP A 55 -4.40 -2.73 -3.18
N TYR A 56 -5.59 -2.60 -3.77
CA TYR A 56 -6.86 -2.76 -3.08
C TYR A 56 -7.60 -3.99 -3.62
N ASP A 57 -8.02 -4.87 -2.73
CA ASP A 57 -8.93 -5.96 -3.05
C ASP A 57 -10.34 -5.40 -3.29
N LEU A 58 -10.72 -5.31 -4.56
CA LEU A 58 -12.03 -4.83 -4.96
C LEU A 58 -13.17 -5.71 -4.41
N GLY A 59 -12.96 -7.02 -4.24
CA GLY A 59 -13.95 -7.91 -3.64
C GLY A 59 -14.22 -7.55 -2.18
N THR A 60 -13.16 -7.42 -1.40
CA THR A 60 -13.24 -6.99 0.00
C THR A 60 -13.79 -5.55 0.12
N ALA A 61 -13.40 -4.64 -0.77
CA ALA A 61 -13.90 -3.26 -0.77
C ALA A 61 -15.42 -3.19 -1.02
N ILE A 62 -15.92 -3.98 -1.98
CA ILE A 62 -17.34 -4.03 -2.33
C ILE A 62 -18.15 -4.69 -1.23
N GLN A 63 -17.66 -5.80 -0.65
CA GLN A 63 -18.38 -6.51 0.41
C GLN A 63 -18.43 -5.73 1.72
N THR A 64 -17.33 -5.09 2.11
CA THR A 64 -17.23 -4.42 3.42
C THR A 64 -17.53 -2.92 3.37
N GLY A 65 -17.55 -2.33 2.17
CA GLY A 65 -17.62 -0.88 1.97
C GLY A 65 -16.39 -0.12 2.48
N SER A 66 -15.29 -0.80 2.86
CA SER A 66 -14.15 -0.19 3.53
C SER A 66 -12.85 -0.36 2.73
N LEU A 67 -12.35 0.75 2.18
CA LEU A 67 -11.06 0.78 1.48
C LEU A 67 -9.87 0.51 2.41
N LYS A 68 -10.00 0.80 3.71
CA LYS A 68 -8.96 0.45 4.70
C LYS A 68 -8.83 -1.07 4.85
N LYS A 69 -9.96 -1.79 4.84
CA LYS A 69 -9.97 -3.26 4.97
C LYS A 69 -9.55 -3.98 3.70
N ALA A 70 -9.75 -3.35 2.56
CA ALA A 70 -9.36 -3.88 1.26
C ALA A 70 -7.85 -3.72 0.95
N LYS A 71 -7.06 -3.09 1.82
CA LYS A 71 -5.66 -2.81 1.52
C LYS A 71 -4.83 -4.10 1.54
N LEU A 72 -4.23 -4.42 0.40
CA LEU A 72 -3.30 -5.52 0.22
C LEU A 72 -1.86 -5.00 0.31
N LYS A 73 -0.96 -5.85 0.80
CA LYS A 73 0.49 -5.64 0.73
C LYS A 73 1.16 -6.81 0.04
N ARG A 74 2.40 -6.61 -0.37
CA ARG A 74 3.22 -7.67 -0.95
C ARG A 74 4.22 -8.16 0.10
N ASN A 75 4.28 -9.47 0.36
CA ASN A 75 5.28 -10.06 1.26
C ASN A 75 6.66 -10.13 0.57
N GLU A 76 7.68 -10.61 1.27
CA GLU A 76 9.05 -10.75 0.74
C GLU A 76 9.12 -11.67 -0.51
N GLU A 77 8.15 -12.57 -0.66
CA GLU A 77 8.04 -13.53 -1.77
C GLU A 77 7.30 -12.93 -2.98
N GLY A 78 6.79 -11.71 -2.86
CA GLY A 78 6.06 -11.05 -3.95
C GLY A 78 4.55 -11.35 -3.98
N ASN A 79 4.01 -12.05 -2.98
CA ASN A 79 2.62 -12.47 -2.90
C ASN A 79 1.72 -11.42 -2.20
N LEU A 80 0.46 -11.33 -2.61
CA LEU A 80 -0.51 -10.37 -2.06
C LEU A 80 -1.08 -10.89 -0.73
N ILE A 81 -0.93 -10.11 0.34
CA ILE A 81 -1.45 -10.39 1.69
C ILE A 81 -2.46 -9.32 2.10
N ASN A 82 -3.61 -9.74 2.61
CA ASN A 82 -4.60 -8.83 3.19
C ASN A 82 -4.12 -8.42 4.59
N ILE A 83 -3.91 -7.11 4.81
CA ILE A 83 -3.40 -6.61 6.10
C ILE A 83 -4.40 -6.92 7.23
N VAL A 84 -5.71 -6.86 6.98
CA VAL A 84 -6.71 -7.16 8.01
C VAL A 84 -6.69 -8.63 8.39
N GLU A 85 -6.52 -9.53 7.41
CA GLU A 85 -6.34 -10.96 7.64
C GLU A 85 -5.06 -11.19 8.46
N PHE A 86 -3.94 -10.58 8.05
CA PHE A 86 -2.66 -10.64 8.77
C PHE A 86 -2.80 -10.18 10.23
N CYS A 87 -3.55 -9.12 10.49
CA CYS A 87 -3.80 -8.58 11.83
C CYS A 87 -4.94 -9.28 12.59
N SER A 88 -5.60 -10.27 11.98
CA SER A 88 -6.74 -11.01 12.55
C SER A 88 -6.54 -12.51 12.54
N GLN A 89 -5.36 -13.01 12.14
CA GLN A 89 -5.09 -14.44 12.30
C GLN A 89 -4.93 -14.72 13.79
N ASP A 90 -6.01 -15.21 14.39
CA ASP A 90 -6.05 -15.74 15.74
C ASP A 90 -5.04 -16.90 15.93
N GLU A 91 -4.56 -17.47 14.82
CA GLU A 91 -3.61 -18.60 14.75
C GLU A 91 -2.13 -18.19 14.68
N ILE A 92 -1.79 -16.93 14.35
CA ILE A 92 -0.40 -16.47 14.37
C ILE A 92 -0.18 -15.60 15.61
N ASP A 93 0.31 -16.26 16.67
CA ASP A 93 0.75 -15.67 17.93
C ASP A 93 2.09 -14.93 17.73
N TYR A 94 2.01 -13.72 17.15
CA TYR A 94 3.19 -12.88 16.95
C TYR A 94 3.70 -12.36 18.30
N ASN A 95 4.92 -12.73 18.61
CA ASN A 95 5.66 -12.31 19.78
C ASN A 95 6.96 -11.59 19.36
N CYS A 96 7.70 -11.05 20.31
CA CYS A 96 8.94 -10.33 20.00
C CYS A 96 10.04 -11.20 19.39
N SER A 97 9.97 -12.53 19.50
CA SER A 97 10.94 -13.43 18.87
C SER A 97 10.71 -13.66 17.38
N ASP A 98 9.52 -13.29 16.87
CA ASP A 98 9.20 -13.34 15.44
C ASP A 98 9.81 -12.17 14.66
N PHE A 99 10.27 -11.14 15.36
CA PHE A 99 10.87 -9.95 14.77
C PHE A 99 12.38 -9.90 15.02
N LYS A 100 13.13 -9.48 14.00
CA LYS A 100 14.58 -9.32 14.13
C LYS A 100 14.94 -7.97 14.76
N THR A 101 14.07 -6.97 14.61
CA THR A 101 14.36 -5.58 15.00
C THR A 101 13.12 -4.89 15.56
N GLN A 102 13.33 -3.91 16.44
CA GLN A 102 12.23 -3.12 17.01
C GLN A 102 11.45 -2.35 15.93
N VAL A 103 12.13 -1.85 14.91
CA VAL A 103 11.52 -1.08 13.82
C VAL A 103 10.52 -1.92 13.02
N GLU A 104 10.89 -3.16 12.72
CA GLU A 104 10.03 -4.12 12.01
C GLU A 104 8.77 -4.43 12.83
N ALA A 105 8.94 -4.71 14.13
CA ALA A 105 7.84 -4.95 15.05
C ALA A 105 6.91 -3.72 15.15
N MET A 106 7.48 -2.52 15.29
CA MET A 106 6.71 -1.26 15.33
C MET A 106 5.96 -0.98 14.05
N GLU A 107 6.53 -1.30 12.89
CA GLU A 107 5.87 -1.11 11.62
C GLU A 107 4.64 -2.03 11.49
N VAL A 108 4.76 -3.29 11.93
CA VAL A 108 3.63 -4.23 11.98
C VAL A 108 2.55 -3.76 12.96
N TYR A 109 2.94 -3.40 14.19
CA TYR A 109 2.02 -2.91 15.21
C TYR A 109 1.22 -1.69 14.75
N ASN A 110 1.90 -0.69 14.16
CA ASN A 110 1.25 0.52 13.65
C ASN A 110 0.27 0.21 12.50
N LYS A 111 0.62 -0.71 11.60
CA LYS A 111 -0.28 -1.10 10.48
C LYS A 111 -1.57 -1.73 10.98
N CYS A 112 -1.48 -2.60 11.97
CA CYS A 112 -2.66 -3.25 12.53
C CYS A 112 -3.49 -2.30 13.39
N LYS A 113 -2.83 -1.40 14.13
CA LYS A 113 -3.50 -0.29 14.81
C LYS A 113 -4.27 0.61 13.84
N ASP A 114 -3.68 0.96 12.69
CA ASP A 114 -4.34 1.73 11.62
C ASP A 114 -5.52 0.98 10.98
N ALA A 115 -5.48 -0.35 10.97
CA ALA A 115 -6.58 -1.21 10.55
C ALA A 115 -7.69 -1.33 11.62
N GLY A 116 -7.54 -0.68 12.78
CA GLY A 116 -8.49 -0.71 13.89
C GLY A 116 -8.42 -2.00 14.71
N LYS A 117 -7.32 -2.75 14.61
CA LYS A 117 -7.07 -3.98 15.37
C LYS A 117 -6.10 -3.67 16.51
N ASN A 118 -6.40 -4.17 17.70
CA ASN A 118 -5.50 -4.06 18.83
C ASN A 118 -4.48 -5.20 18.75
N MET A 119 -3.20 -4.88 18.52
CA MET A 119 -2.11 -5.88 18.52
C MET A 119 -1.47 -6.09 19.89
N ASP A 120 -1.84 -5.31 20.90
CA ASP A 120 -1.38 -5.54 22.27
C ASP A 120 -2.05 -6.77 22.93
N VAL A 121 -2.89 -7.50 22.19
CA VAL A 121 -3.50 -8.76 22.64
C VAL A 121 -2.43 -9.82 22.94
N TYR A 122 -1.25 -9.72 22.32
CA TYR A 122 -0.16 -10.72 22.42
C TYR A 122 1.07 -10.22 23.21
N GLY A 123 0.95 -9.10 23.93
CA GLY A 123 2.01 -8.61 24.83
C GLY A 123 3.27 -8.07 24.15
N LEU A 124 3.12 -7.58 22.90
CA LEU A 124 4.18 -6.90 22.17
C LEU A 124 4.58 -5.58 22.85
N ASP A 125 3.64 -4.88 23.50
CA ASP A 125 3.82 -3.62 24.23
C ASP A 125 3.46 -3.83 25.72
N ARG A 126 4.34 -4.53 26.43
CA ARG A 126 4.04 -5.05 27.77
C ARG A 126 3.81 -3.96 28.81
N ASP A 127 4.43 -2.81 28.66
CA ASP A 127 4.30 -1.62 29.52
C ASP A 127 3.30 -0.58 28.98
N LYS A 128 2.74 -0.80 27.80
CA LYS A 128 1.63 -0.04 27.19
C LYS A 128 1.98 1.41 26.91
N ASP A 129 3.24 1.66 26.58
CA ASP A 129 3.74 3.00 26.27
C ASP A 129 3.62 3.34 24.77
N GLY A 130 3.17 2.37 23.97
CA GLY A 130 3.04 2.47 22.52
C GLY A 130 4.28 2.05 21.75
N LYS A 131 5.33 1.53 22.41
CA LYS A 131 6.53 0.97 21.79
C LYS A 131 6.58 -0.55 21.99
N VAL A 132 6.45 -1.29 20.90
CA VAL A 132 6.56 -2.75 20.96
C VAL A 132 8.00 -3.22 21.00
N CYS A 133 8.22 -4.35 21.67
CA CYS A 133 9.44 -5.15 21.63
C CYS A 133 10.73 -4.34 21.82
N GLU A 134 10.75 -3.45 22.81
CA GLU A 134 11.88 -2.56 23.13
C GLU A 134 13.18 -3.32 23.47
N SER A 135 13.10 -4.62 23.74
CA SER A 135 14.25 -5.50 23.96
C SER A 135 14.99 -5.87 22.67
N LEU A 136 14.38 -5.67 21.50
CA LEU A 136 15.00 -5.96 20.21
C LEU A 136 16.00 -4.87 19.82
N PRO A 137 17.04 -5.22 19.04
CA PRO A 137 17.94 -4.22 18.49
C PRO A 137 17.19 -3.21 17.61
N LEU A 138 17.60 -1.94 17.72
CA LEU A 138 17.21 -0.85 16.85
C LEU A 138 17.82 -1.08 15.45
N GLY A 139 17.22 -1.96 14.67
CA GLY A 139 17.61 -2.20 13.29
C GLY A 139 17.42 -0.96 12.42
N LYS A 140 18.27 -0.79 11.40
CA LYS A 140 18.03 0.25 10.38
C LYS A 140 16.75 -0.07 9.63
N SER A 141 15.79 0.86 9.62
CA SER A 141 14.65 0.86 8.71
C SER A 141 15.17 0.66 7.27
N ALA A 142 14.91 -0.50 6.68
CA ALA A 142 15.16 -0.71 5.26
C ALA A 142 14.09 0.07 4.50
N GLY A 143 14.46 1.25 4.02
CA GLY A 143 13.63 2.13 3.20
C GLY A 143 13.48 1.68 1.76
#